data_AF-A0A1H7X2R4-F1
#
_entry.id   AF-A0A1H7X2R4-F1
#
_cell.length_a   1.000
_cell.length_b   1.000
_cell.length_c   1.000
_cell.angle_alpha   90.00
_cell.angle_beta   90.00
_cell.angle_gamma   90.00
#
_symmetry.space_group_name_H-M   'P 1'
#
loop_
_entity.id
_entity.type
_entity.pdbx_description
1 polymer ?
#
loop_
_entity_poly.entity_id
_entity_poly.type
_entity_poly.pdbx_seq_one_letter_code
_entity_poly.pdbx_strand_id
1 'polypeptide(L)' 'MLIPEIEAFEERAAIAEYDGGLSRAAAEDLAARQQGFRDRDQYWQWLADYVVARRLP' A
#
# COMPACT_ATOMS: atom_id res chain seq x y z
N MET A 1 -11.80 -2.88 -11.14
CA MET A 1 -10.66 -2.58 -10.26
C MET A 1 -10.99 -3.18 -8.90
N LEU A 2 -10.13 -4.05 -8.37
CA LEU A 2 -10.33 -4.67 -7.05
C LEU A 2 -9.91 -3.68 -5.96
N ILE A 3 -10.57 -3.75 -4.80
CA ILE A 3 -10.12 -3.10 -3.57
C ILE A 3 -8.73 -3.67 -3.25
N PRO A 4 -7.73 -2.85 -2.88
CA PRO A 4 -6.42 -3.35 -2.46
C PRO A 4 -6.54 -4.21 -1.20
N GLU A 5 -5.70 -5.24 -1.14
CA GLU A 5 -5.64 -6.16 0.00
C GLU A 5 -4.80 -5.49 1.11
N ILE A 6 -5.47 -4.83 2.06
CA ILE A 6 -4.82 -4.01 3.09
C ILE A 6 -3.87 -4.85 3.96
N GLU A 7 -4.30 -6.04 4.41
CA GLU A 7 -3.47 -6.94 5.20
C GLU A 7 -2.20 -7.35 4.43
N ALA A 8 -2.33 -7.67 3.15
CA ALA A 8 -1.18 -8.04 2.32
C ALA A 8 -0.24 -6.85 2.06
N PHE A 9 -0.74 -5.61 2.03
CA PHE A 9 0.10 -4.42 1.97
C PHE A 9 0.90 -4.26 3.27
N GLU A 10 0.21 -4.32 4.42
CA GLU A 10 0.81 -4.12 5.74
C GLU A 10 1.83 -5.22 6.06
N GLU A 11 1.52 -6.48 5.78
CA GLU A 11 2.42 -7.61 6.00
C GLU A 11 3.69 -7.47 5.12
N ARG A 12 3.54 -7.15 3.83
CA ARG A 12 4.70 -6.97 2.94
C ARG A 12 5.56 -5.77 3.33
N ALA A 13 4.94 -4.66 3.73
CA ALA A 13 5.65 -3.50 4.22
C ALA A 13 6.42 -3.84 5.51
N ALA A 14 5.79 -4.54 6.45
CA ALA A 14 6.44 -4.98 7.69
C ALA A 14 7.62 -5.91 7.43
N ILE A 15 7.47 -6.93 6.57
CA ILE A 15 8.57 -7.84 6.20
C ILE A 15 9.71 -7.05 5.53
N ALA A 16 9.39 -6.17 4.58
CA ALA A 16 10.41 -5.41 3.87
C ALA A 16 11.15 -4.40 4.77
N GLU A 17 10.48 -3.83 5.77
CA GLU A 17 11.10 -2.95 6.77
C GLU A 17 11.97 -3.73 7.76
N TYR A 18 11.41 -4.73 8.44
CA TYR A 18 12.06 -5.38 9.57
C TYR A 18 13.02 -6.50 9.16
N ASP A 19 12.64 -7.31 8.17
CA ASP A 19 13.48 -8.41 7.69
C ASP A 19 14.35 -7.96 6.51
N GLY A 20 13.83 -7.07 5.67
CA GLY A 20 14.51 -6.55 4.48
C GLY A 20 15.41 -5.34 4.73
N GLY A 21 15.30 -4.69 5.90
CA GLY A 21 16.11 -3.52 6.27
C GLY A 21 15.83 -2.25 5.47
N LEU A 22 14.70 -2.20 4.74
CA LEU A 22 14.27 -0.98 4.07
C LEU A 22 13.79 0.05 5.09
N SER A 23 13.89 1.34 4.74
CA SER A 23 13.09 2.33 5.47
C SER A 23 11.60 2.03 5.25
N ARG A 24 10.77 2.34 6.24
CA ARG A 24 9.30 2.23 6.14
C ARG A 24 8.76 2.79 4.82
N ALA A 25 9.24 3.97 4.45
CA ALA A 25 8.92 4.65 3.20
C ALA A 25 9.16 3.78 1.95
N ALA A 26 10.33 3.14 1.85
CA ALA A 26 10.69 2.29 0.73
C ALA A 26 9.98 0.91 0.79
N ALA A 27 9.73 0.41 1.99
CA ALA A 27 8.95 -0.82 2.21
C ALA A 27 7.49 -0.67 1.75
N GLU A 28 6.84 0.43 2.11
CA GLU A 28 5.49 0.78 1.65
C GLU A 28 5.45 0.98 0.12
N ASP A 29 6.47 1.62 -0.47
CA ASP A 29 6.56 1.75 -1.94
C ASP A 29 6.68 0.39 -2.64
N LEU A 30 7.47 -0.53 -2.08
CA LEU A 30 7.60 -1.89 -2.58
C LEU A 30 6.29 -2.68 -2.46
N ALA A 31 5.58 -2.55 -1.34
CA ALA A 31 4.29 -3.20 -1.10
C ALA A 31 3.20 -2.65 -2.05
N ALA A 32 3.14 -1.33 -2.23
CA ALA A 32 2.20 -0.67 -3.14
C ALA A 32 2.38 -1.14 -4.60
N ARG A 33 3.63 -1.22 -5.07
CA ARG A 33 3.96 -1.68 -6.43
C ARG A 33 3.53 -3.12 -6.69
N GLN A 34 3.59 -3.98 -5.67
CA GLN A 34 3.12 -5.36 -5.79
C GLN A 34 1.60 -5.48 -5.90
N GLN A 35 0.85 -4.45 -5.55
CA GLN A 35 -0.60 -4.37 -5.77
C GLN A 35 -0.98 -3.56 -7.02
N GLY A 36 -0.01 -3.17 -7.84
CA GLY A 36 -0.23 -2.43 -9.09
C GLY A 36 -0.32 -0.92 -8.94
N PHE A 37 -0.02 -0.36 -7.76
CA PHE A 37 0.15 1.08 -7.59
C PHE A 37 1.55 1.52 -8.02
N ARG A 38 1.71 2.80 -8.31
CA ARG A 38 2.99 3.41 -8.65
C ARG A 38 3.92 3.49 -7.43
N ASP A 39 3.36 3.88 -6.29
CA ASP A 39 4.04 4.16 -5.03
C ASP A 39 3.05 4.15 -3.85
N ARG A 40 3.58 4.29 -2.63
CA ARG A 40 2.76 4.34 -1.41
C ARG A 40 1.78 5.50 -1.42
N ASP A 41 2.15 6.63 -2.02
CA ASP A 41 1.30 7.83 -2.03
C ASP A 41 0.04 7.58 -2.85
N GLN A 42 0.15 6.90 -4.00
CA GLN A 42 -1.02 6.50 -4.78
C GLN A 42 -1.90 5.50 -4.02
N TYR A 43 -1.30 4.54 -3.31
CA TYR A 43 -2.04 3.60 -2.46
C TYR A 43 -2.83 4.31 -1.37
N TRP A 44 -2.18 5.21 -0.61
CA TRP A 44 -2.82 5.96 0.46
C TRP A 44 -3.88 6.95 -0.05
N GLN A 45 -3.65 7.57 -1.22
CA GLN A 45 -4.66 8.42 -1.87
C GLN A 45 -5.90 7.59 -2.25
N TRP A 46 -5.72 6.41 -2.83
CA TRP A 46 -6.83 5.52 -3.17
C TRP A 46 -7.66 5.16 -1.93
N LEU A 47 -7.00 4.81 -0.82
CA LEU A 47 -7.68 4.51 0.45
C LEU A 47 -8.42 5.72 1.01
N ALA A 48 -7.81 6.90 0.96
CA ALA A 48 -8.44 8.14 1.40
C ALA A 48 -9.73 8.42 0.59
N ASP A 49 -9.66 8.30 -0.74
CA ASP A 49 -10.81 8.50 -1.62
C ASP A 49 -11.91 7.47 -1.35
N TYR A 50 -11.54 6.20 -1.15
CA TYR A 50 -12.48 5.14 -0.81
C TYR A 50 -13.18 5.39 0.52
N VAL A 51 -12.44 5.75 1.58
CA VAL A 51 -13.01 5.97 2.92
C VAL A 51 -13.95 7.16 2.94
N VAL A 52 -13.57 8.26 2.26
CA VAL A 52 -14.39 9.48 2.18
C VAL A 52 -15.64 9.24 1.33
N ALA A 53 -15.48 8.67 0.15
CA ALA A 53 -16.58 8.54 -0.81
C ALA A 53 -17.43 7.27 -0.61
N ARG A 54 -16.93 6.30 0.19
CA ARG A 54 -17.52 4.97 0.40
C ARG A 54 -17.90 4.26 -0.90
N ARG A 55 -17.11 4.50 -1.94
CA ARG A 55 -17.26 3.95 -3.29
C ARG A 55 -15.89 3.68 -3.88
N LEU A 56 -15.83 2.75 -4.82
CA LEU A 56 -14.61 2.50 -5.57
C LEU A 56 -14.22 3.78 -6.35
N PRO A 57 -12.97 4.28 -6.20
CA PRO A 57 -12.43 5.38 -6.99
C PRO A 57 -12.43 5.10 -8.50
#